data_AF-T0Y7I5-F1
#
_entry.id   AF-T0Y7I5-F1
#
_cell.length_a   1.000
_cell.length_b   1.000
_cell.length_c   1.000
_cell.angle_alpha   90.00
_cell.angle_beta   90.00
_cell.angle_gamma   90.00
#
_symmetry.space_group_name_H-M   'P 1'
#
loop_
_entity.id
_entity.type
_entity.pdbx_description
1 polymer ?
#
loop_
_entity_poly.entity_id
_entity_poly.type
_entity_poly.pdbx_seq_one_letter_code
_entity_poly.pdbx_strand_id
1 'polypeptide(L)'
;MEEMQQILCLDVRAGQSYPELHIEAHRLLGGVLAAHGLVRCSAEAAFAQGITRTFLPHGLGHLLGLQVHDIGGHQSTSEGGRTPPPLEHPYLRLTRTLEPGMVVTIEPGLYFIPMLLDALRATPAGGDVDWARVEAFLPCGGIRIEDDVLCTTDDPHNLTREAFAALE
;
A
#
# COMPACT_ATOMS: atom_id res chain seq x y z
N MET A 1 7.55 3.65 8.24
CA MET A 1 7.40 3.12 6.86
C MET A 1 7.95 1.71 6.76
N GLU A 2 9.23 1.48 7.07
CA GLU A 2 9.82 0.12 7.07
C GLU A 2 9.03 -0.91 7.88
N GLU A 3 8.75 -0.62 9.15
CA GLU A 3 7.97 -1.51 10.03
C GLU A 3 6.59 -1.85 9.45
N MET A 4 5.87 -0.84 8.95
CA MET A 4 4.59 -1.02 8.27
C MET A 4 4.72 -1.92 7.03
N GLN A 5 5.78 -1.76 6.24
CA GLN A 5 5.99 -2.57 5.05
C GLN A 5 6.27 -4.03 5.41
N GLN A 6 7.10 -4.28 6.43
CA GLN A 6 7.36 -5.63 6.91
C GLN A 6 6.11 -6.32 7.49
N ILE A 7 5.26 -5.58 8.21
CA ILE A 7 3.96 -6.09 8.68
C ILE A 7 3.12 -6.56 7.48
N LEU A 8 3.02 -5.75 6.43
CA LEU A 8 2.26 -6.10 5.22
C LEU A 8 2.86 -7.30 4.47
N CYS A 9 4.19 -7.45 4.46
CA CYS A 9 4.83 -8.65 3.90
C CYS A 9 4.45 -9.93 4.65
N LEU A 10 4.34 -9.87 5.98
CA LEU A 10 3.96 -11.02 6.81
C LEU A 10 2.52 -11.49 6.57
N ASP A 11 1.67 -10.62 6.03
CA ASP A 11 0.29 -10.91 5.67
C ASP A 11 0.13 -11.44 4.24
N VAL A 12 1.21 -11.61 3.47
CA VAL A 12 1.20 -12.31 2.18
C VAL A 12 1.01 -13.81 2.39
N ARG A 13 -0.20 -14.21 2.77
CA ARG A 13 -0.56 -15.58 3.16
C ARG A 13 -1.63 -16.16 2.26
N ALA A 14 -1.64 -17.48 2.15
CA ALA A 14 -2.69 -18.20 1.44
C ALA A 14 -4.07 -17.85 2.02
N GLY A 15 -5.02 -17.51 1.15
CA GLY A 15 -6.36 -17.09 1.55
C GLY A 15 -6.51 -15.60 1.88
N GLN A 16 -5.42 -14.83 1.95
CA GLN A 16 -5.51 -13.39 2.17
C GLN A 16 -6.11 -12.68 0.95
N SER A 17 -7.13 -11.87 1.17
CA SER A 17 -7.68 -10.97 0.14
C SER A 17 -6.71 -9.82 -0.11
N TYR A 18 -6.22 -9.66 -1.34
CA TYR A 18 -5.30 -8.57 -1.66
C TYR A 18 -5.94 -7.17 -1.54
N PRO A 19 -7.21 -6.95 -1.93
CA PRO A 19 -7.90 -5.70 -1.61
C PRO A 19 -7.94 -5.38 -0.11
N GLU A 20 -8.16 -6.38 0.75
CA GLU A 20 -8.15 -6.16 2.21
C GLU A 20 -6.75 -5.79 2.71
N LEU A 21 -5.71 -6.43 2.18
CA LEU A 21 -4.32 -6.09 2.48
C LEU A 21 -3.99 -4.64 2.04
N HIS A 22 -4.51 -4.20 0.90
CA HIS A 22 -4.40 -2.81 0.46
C HIS A 22 -5.11 -1.83 1.42
N ILE A 23 -6.30 -2.17 1.92
CA ILE A 23 -6.98 -1.37 2.93
C ILE A 23 -6.16 -1.31 4.22
N GLU A 24 -5.55 -2.41 4.63
CA GLU A 24 -4.70 -2.44 5.83
C GLU A 24 -3.47 -1.53 5.69
N ALA A 25 -2.85 -1.49 4.50
CA ALA A 25 -1.78 -0.53 4.23
C ALA A 25 -2.21 0.93 4.44
N HIS A 26 -3.44 1.28 4.07
CA HIS A 26 -3.99 2.61 4.34
C HIS A 26 -4.25 2.85 5.83
N ARG A 27 -4.69 1.85 6.60
CA ARG A 27 -4.88 1.99 8.06
C ARG A 27 -3.56 2.17 8.78
N LEU A 28 -2.56 1.34 8.48
CA LEU A 28 -1.21 1.47 9.02
C LEU A 28 -0.58 2.82 8.65
N LEU A 29 -0.79 3.29 7.42
CA LEU A 29 -0.35 4.62 7.00
C LEU A 29 -1.01 5.72 7.83
N GLY A 30 -2.31 5.60 8.14
CA GLY A 30 -2.99 6.50 9.07
C GLY A 30 -2.27 6.59 10.43
N GLY A 31 -1.81 5.44 10.96
CA GLY A 31 -1.00 5.36 12.16
C GLY A 31 0.35 6.08 12.02
N VAL A 32 1.06 5.88 10.91
CA VAL A 32 2.32 6.57 10.60
C VAL A 32 2.10 8.09 10.54
N LEU A 33 1.07 8.56 9.84
CA LEU A 33 0.76 9.99 9.73
C LEU A 33 0.49 10.61 11.10
N ALA A 34 -0.29 9.93 11.95
CA ALA A 34 -0.61 10.40 13.30
C ALA A 34 0.64 10.41 14.20
N ALA A 35 1.43 9.33 14.20
CA ALA A 35 2.63 9.20 15.02
C ALA A 35 3.70 10.28 14.71
N HIS A 36 3.76 10.77 13.46
CA HIS A 36 4.68 11.82 13.05
C HIS A 36 4.10 13.24 13.06
N GLY A 37 2.85 13.39 13.53
CA GLY A 37 2.16 14.67 13.66
C GLY A 37 1.77 15.31 12.32
N LEU A 38 1.62 14.50 11.25
CA LEU A 38 1.15 14.98 9.95
C LEU A 38 -0.38 15.17 9.91
N VAL A 39 -1.09 14.46 10.79
CA VAL A 39 -2.53 14.62 11.02
C VAL A 39 -2.80 14.76 12.52
N ARG A 40 -3.91 15.41 12.85
CA ARG A 40 -4.37 15.67 14.23
C ARG A 40 -5.50 14.74 14.68
N CYS A 41 -6.02 13.91 13.77
CA CYS A 41 -7.06 12.92 14.04
C CYS A 41 -6.46 11.52 14.24
N SER A 42 -7.31 10.53 14.57
CA SER A 42 -6.87 9.14 14.73
C SER A 42 -6.53 8.49 13.39
N ALA A 43 -5.80 7.36 13.43
CA ALA A 43 -5.48 6.58 12.23
C ALA A 43 -6.73 6.15 11.45
N GLU A 44 -7.75 5.67 12.17
CA GLU A 44 -9.04 5.26 11.59
C GLU A 44 -9.76 6.44 10.97
N ALA A 45 -9.74 7.62 11.63
CA ALA A 45 -10.34 8.83 11.09
C ALA A 45 -9.60 9.31 9.83
N ALA A 46 -8.26 9.24 9.80
CA ALA A 46 -7.47 9.59 8.63
C ALA A 46 -7.80 8.70 7.42
N PHE A 47 -8.00 7.40 7.65
CA PHE A 47 -8.45 6.47 6.62
C PHE A 47 -9.89 6.75 6.19
N ALA A 48 -10.83 6.84 7.13
CA ALA A 48 -12.27 7.01 6.84
C ALA A 48 -12.58 8.32 6.11
N GLN A 49 -11.84 9.39 6.41
CA GLN A 49 -11.94 10.68 5.72
C GLN A 49 -11.23 10.70 4.36
N GLY A 50 -10.49 9.65 4.01
CA GLY A 50 -9.75 9.55 2.76
C GLY A 50 -8.43 10.31 2.71
N ILE A 51 -7.95 10.82 3.84
CA ILE A 51 -6.68 11.58 3.92
C ILE A 51 -5.51 10.71 3.44
N THR A 52 -5.50 9.44 3.82
CA THR A 52 -4.39 8.51 3.48
C THR A 52 -4.22 8.32 1.98
N ARG A 53 -5.29 8.47 1.17
CA ARG A 53 -5.23 8.37 -0.31
C ARG A 53 -4.45 9.52 -0.96
N THR A 54 -4.35 10.67 -0.30
CA THR A 54 -3.50 11.78 -0.76
C THR A 54 -2.02 11.43 -0.60
N PHE A 55 -1.66 10.73 0.47
CA PHE A 55 -0.27 10.36 0.77
C PHE A 55 0.14 9.01 0.14
N LEU A 56 -0.81 8.13 -0.15
CA LEU A 56 -0.62 6.86 -0.86
C LEU A 56 -1.62 6.76 -2.02
N PRO A 57 -1.28 7.31 -3.20
CA PRO A 57 -2.23 7.44 -4.32
C PRO A 57 -2.27 6.22 -5.25
N HIS A 58 -1.46 5.18 -5.01
CA HIS A 58 -1.36 4.00 -5.87
C HIS A 58 -1.77 2.72 -5.12
N GLY A 59 -1.91 1.61 -5.87
CA GLY A 59 -2.16 0.29 -5.27
C GLY A 59 -0.99 -0.19 -4.43
N LEU A 60 -1.25 -1.10 -3.48
CA LEU A 60 -0.20 -1.65 -2.59
C LEU A 60 0.88 -2.45 -3.33
N GLY A 61 0.56 -2.98 -4.51
CA GLY A 61 1.47 -3.77 -5.33
C GLY A 61 0.72 -4.59 -6.36
N HIS A 62 1.36 -5.63 -6.88
CA HIS A 62 0.86 -6.43 -8.00
C HIS A 62 1.50 -7.80 -8.05
N LEU A 63 0.96 -8.69 -8.89
CA LEU A 63 1.65 -9.93 -9.25
C LEU A 63 2.96 -9.60 -9.96
N LEU A 64 4.00 -10.40 -9.68
CA LEU A 64 5.31 -10.33 -10.31
C LEU A 64 5.68 -11.70 -10.89
N GLY A 65 6.19 -11.70 -12.11
CA GLY A 65 6.56 -12.94 -12.80
C GLY A 65 7.33 -12.66 -14.07
N LEU A 66 6.86 -13.20 -15.21
CA LEU A 66 7.48 -12.93 -16.51
C LEU A 66 7.38 -11.44 -16.91
N GLN A 67 6.34 -10.76 -16.44
CA GLN A 67 6.17 -9.31 -16.59
C GLN A 67 6.24 -8.64 -15.22
N VAL A 68 6.69 -7.37 -15.19
CA VAL A 68 6.74 -6.57 -13.95
C VAL A 68 5.35 -6.49 -13.32
N HIS A 69 4.37 -5.97 -14.07
CA HIS A 69 2.96 -6.10 -13.72
C HIS A 69 2.43 -7.38 -14.38
N ASP A 70 2.49 -8.51 -13.69
CA ASP A 70 2.13 -9.79 -14.28
C ASP A 70 0.63 -9.92 -14.56
N ILE A 71 0.28 -10.81 -15.48
CA ILE A 71 -1.08 -10.97 -15.99
C ILE A 71 -2.04 -11.55 -14.94
N GLY A 72 -3.34 -11.39 -15.18
CA GLY A 72 -4.36 -12.04 -14.38
C GLY A 72 -4.63 -11.39 -13.01
N GLY A 73 -4.05 -10.22 -12.70
CA GLY A 73 -4.29 -9.53 -11.42
C GLY A 73 -5.76 -9.19 -11.12
N HIS A 74 -6.57 -9.01 -12.16
CA HIS A 74 -8.03 -8.76 -12.05
C HIS A 74 -8.89 -9.95 -12.47
N GLN A 75 -8.30 -11.13 -12.69
CA GLN A 75 -9.06 -12.30 -13.13
C GLN A 75 -9.87 -12.89 -11.97
N SER A 76 -11.16 -13.16 -12.19
CA SER A 76 -12.06 -13.65 -11.13
C SER A 76 -11.90 -15.15 -10.87
N THR A 77 -11.77 -15.97 -11.91
CA THR A 77 -11.57 -17.43 -11.82
C THR A 77 -10.62 -17.91 -12.89
N SER A 78 -10.13 -19.16 -12.80
CA SER A 78 -9.28 -19.78 -13.83
C SER A 78 -9.94 -19.85 -15.21
N GLU A 79 -11.27 -19.88 -15.27
CA GLU A 79 -12.05 -19.92 -16.52
C GLU A 79 -12.25 -18.54 -17.15
N GLY A 80 -11.89 -17.46 -16.43
CA GLY A 80 -11.97 -16.09 -16.89
C GLY A 80 -12.80 -15.20 -15.95
N GLY A 81 -13.41 -14.16 -16.51
CA GLY A 81 -14.09 -13.12 -15.73
C GLY A 81 -13.13 -12.07 -15.17
N ARG A 82 -13.69 -10.92 -14.77
CA ARG A 82 -12.91 -9.78 -14.28
C ARG A 82 -13.53 -9.18 -13.03
N THR A 83 -12.73 -9.09 -11.97
CA THR A 83 -13.03 -8.34 -10.75
C THR A 83 -12.30 -7.00 -10.86
N PRO A 84 -12.99 -5.88 -11.16
CA PRO A 84 -12.32 -4.58 -11.25
C PRO A 84 -11.86 -4.10 -9.87
N PRO A 85 -10.89 -3.18 -9.80
CA PRO A 85 -10.51 -2.55 -8.54
C PRO A 85 -11.71 -1.76 -7.95
N PRO A 86 -11.76 -1.59 -6.61
CA PRO A 86 -12.75 -0.74 -5.96
C PRO A 86 -12.68 0.70 -6.49
N LEU A 87 -13.82 1.39 -6.57
CA LEU A 87 -13.89 2.76 -7.09
C LEU A 87 -13.00 3.74 -6.32
N GLU A 88 -12.85 3.55 -5.01
CA GLU A 88 -12.00 4.38 -4.15
C GLU A 88 -10.50 4.12 -4.35
N HIS A 89 -10.14 2.98 -4.97
CA HIS A 89 -8.77 2.53 -5.17
C HIS A 89 -8.55 2.10 -6.64
N PRO A 90 -8.77 2.99 -7.62
CA PRO A 90 -8.84 2.64 -9.04
C PRO A 90 -7.51 2.13 -9.62
N TYR A 91 -6.40 2.41 -8.94
CA TYR A 91 -5.06 2.01 -9.37
C TYR A 91 -4.59 0.69 -8.74
N LEU A 92 -5.44 0.00 -7.97
CA LEU A 92 -5.13 -1.32 -7.43
C LEU A 92 -5.01 -2.36 -8.56
N ARG A 93 -3.84 -3.00 -8.66
CA ARG A 93 -3.51 -3.92 -9.76
C ARG A 93 -3.86 -5.38 -9.52
N LEU A 94 -4.11 -5.76 -8.27
CA LEU A 94 -4.43 -7.11 -7.86
C LEU A 94 -5.69 -7.12 -7.00
N THR A 95 -6.70 -7.87 -7.43
CA THR A 95 -7.99 -8.01 -6.74
C THR A 95 -8.31 -9.46 -6.38
N ARG A 96 -7.33 -10.34 -6.50
CA ARG A 96 -7.46 -11.77 -6.22
C ARG A 96 -7.18 -12.05 -4.74
N THR A 97 -7.69 -13.18 -4.28
CA THR A 97 -7.20 -13.83 -3.08
C THR A 97 -5.84 -14.47 -3.38
N LEU A 98 -4.90 -14.33 -2.45
CA LEU A 98 -3.57 -14.91 -2.57
C LEU A 98 -3.62 -16.44 -2.42
N GLU A 99 -2.89 -17.13 -3.29
CA GLU A 99 -2.74 -18.58 -3.28
C GLU A 99 -1.25 -18.93 -3.22
N PRO A 100 -0.88 -20.10 -2.65
CA PRO A 100 0.51 -20.55 -2.65
C PRO A 100 1.09 -20.58 -4.06
N GLY A 101 2.34 -20.13 -4.20
CA GLY A 101 3.04 -20.02 -5.48
C GLY A 101 2.87 -18.69 -6.20
N MET A 102 1.97 -17.81 -5.74
CA MET A 102 1.93 -16.43 -6.22
C MET A 102 3.11 -15.63 -5.68
N VAL A 103 3.75 -14.84 -6.52
CA VAL A 103 4.71 -13.81 -6.12
C VAL A 103 4.06 -12.44 -6.31
N VAL A 104 4.14 -11.60 -5.29
CA VAL A 104 3.59 -10.24 -5.31
C VAL A 104 4.62 -9.23 -4.82
N THR A 105 4.53 -8.00 -5.33
CA THR A 105 5.22 -6.86 -4.74
C THR A 105 4.43 -6.32 -3.55
N ILE A 106 5.11 -5.88 -2.50
CA ILE A 106 4.53 -5.14 -1.38
C ILE A 106 5.25 -3.81 -1.27
N GLU A 107 4.63 -2.77 -1.82
CA GLU A 107 5.25 -1.48 -2.12
C GLU A 107 4.55 -0.27 -1.47
N PRO A 108 4.24 -0.27 -0.16
CA PRO A 108 3.59 0.89 0.45
C PRO A 108 4.42 2.17 0.29
N GLY A 109 3.71 3.27 0.06
CA GLY A 109 4.30 4.60 -0.16
C GLY A 109 3.75 5.68 0.78
N LEU A 110 4.53 6.75 0.90
CA LEU A 110 4.15 7.99 1.56
C LEU A 110 4.77 9.15 0.79
N TYR A 111 3.95 9.97 0.13
CA TYR A 111 4.42 11.04 -0.75
C TYR A 111 3.80 12.39 -0.40
N PHE A 112 4.55 13.44 -0.70
CA PHE A 112 4.13 14.83 -0.54
C PHE A 112 3.95 15.46 -1.92
N ILE A 113 2.90 15.05 -2.65
CA ILE A 113 2.64 15.48 -4.03
C ILE A 113 1.83 16.79 -4.01
N PRO A 114 2.38 17.93 -4.47
CA PRO A 114 1.74 19.24 -4.31
C PRO A 114 0.30 19.28 -4.83
N MET A 115 0.07 18.76 -6.05
CA MET A 115 -1.26 18.74 -6.66
C MET A 115 -2.30 17.98 -5.83
N LEU A 116 -1.93 16.87 -5.18
CA LEU A 116 -2.84 16.09 -4.35
C LEU A 116 -3.05 16.73 -2.97
N LEU A 117 -2.00 17.36 -2.43
CA LEU A 117 -2.04 18.09 -1.18
C LEU A 117 -2.93 19.34 -1.28
N ASP A 118 -2.84 20.08 -2.38
CA ASP A 118 -3.70 21.25 -2.65
C ASP A 118 -5.17 20.84 -2.74
N ALA A 119 -5.46 19.72 -3.43
CA ALA A 119 -6.81 19.16 -3.50
C ALA A 119 -7.33 18.78 -2.10
N LEU A 120 -6.51 18.12 -1.27
CA LEU A 120 -6.87 17.77 0.10
C LEU A 120 -7.10 19.01 0.98
N ARG A 121 -6.26 20.03 0.86
CA ARG A 121 -6.35 21.29 1.61
C ARG A 121 -7.66 22.02 1.37
N ALA A 122 -8.26 21.85 0.20
CA ALA A 122 -9.56 22.42 -0.15
C ALA A 122 -10.78 21.64 0.40
N THR A 123 -10.57 20.47 1.01
CA THR A 123 -11.65 19.64 1.59
C THR A 123 -11.81 19.89 3.10
N PRO A 124 -12.96 19.54 3.70
CA PRO A 124 -13.11 19.57 5.17
C PRO A 124 -12.06 18.72 5.91
N ALA A 125 -11.66 17.58 5.34
CA ALA A 125 -10.63 16.70 5.90
C ALA A 125 -9.24 17.37 5.97
N GLY A 126 -9.00 18.38 5.13
CA GLY A 126 -7.79 19.21 5.20
C GLY A 126 -7.62 19.97 6.51
N GLY A 127 -8.69 20.16 7.29
CA GLY A 127 -8.63 20.76 8.63
C GLY A 127 -7.88 19.90 9.66
N ASP A 128 -7.86 18.58 9.48
CA ASP A 128 -7.16 17.66 10.36
C ASP A 128 -5.68 17.51 10.01
N VAL A 129 -5.20 18.12 8.91
CA VAL A 129 -3.80 18.00 8.46
C VAL A 129 -2.94 19.09 9.11
N ASP A 130 -1.76 18.71 9.58
CA ASP A 130 -0.74 19.67 9.99
C ASP A 130 0.07 20.16 8.79
N TRP A 131 -0.40 21.24 8.17
CA TRP A 131 0.21 21.80 6.96
C TRP A 131 1.64 22.30 7.16
N ALA A 132 1.97 22.84 8.35
CA ALA A 132 3.34 23.26 8.63
C ALA A 132 4.28 22.03 8.69
N ARG A 133 3.81 20.92 9.27
CA ARG A 133 4.54 19.66 9.28
C ARG A 133 4.69 19.07 7.87
N VAL A 134 3.62 19.06 7.08
CA VAL A 134 3.64 18.62 5.67
C VAL A 134 4.63 19.44 4.85
N GLU A 135 4.61 20.78 4.99
CA GLU A 135 5.50 21.68 4.27
C GLU A 135 6.97 21.44 4.59
N ALA A 136 7.29 21.08 5.84
CA ALA A 136 8.66 20.71 6.24
C ALA A 136 9.19 19.44 5.53
N PHE A 137 8.31 18.53 5.10
CA PHE A 137 8.69 17.30 4.40
C PHE A 137 8.59 17.38 2.87
N LEU A 138 7.96 18.42 2.30
CA LEU A 138 7.88 18.61 0.84
C LEU A 138 9.22 18.44 0.11
N PRO A 139 10.36 18.98 0.61
CA PRO A 139 11.66 18.82 -0.07
C PRO A 139 12.15 17.37 -0.17
N CYS A 140 11.63 16.46 0.66
CA CYS A 140 11.98 15.04 0.61
C CYS A 140 11.26 14.28 -0.52
N GLY A 141 10.20 14.85 -1.10
CA GLY A 141 9.39 14.20 -2.15
C GLY A 141 8.50 13.08 -1.61
N GLY A 142 9.09 11.95 -1.21
CA GLY A 142 8.35 10.81 -0.68
C GLY A 142 9.20 9.57 -0.47
N ILE A 143 8.57 8.52 0.04
CA ILE A 143 9.17 7.24 0.40
C ILE A 143 8.34 6.13 -0.24
N ARG A 144 9.01 5.11 -0.78
CA ARG A 144 8.45 3.80 -1.09
C ARG A 144 9.46 2.74 -0.71
N ILE A 145 9.00 1.68 -0.08
CA ILE A 145 9.80 0.50 0.25
C ILE A 145 9.07 -0.66 -0.38
N GLU A 146 9.77 -1.46 -1.19
CA GLU A 146 9.18 -2.48 -2.04
C GLU A 146 10.00 -3.77 -1.95
N ASP A 147 9.31 -4.86 -1.60
CA ASP A 147 9.87 -6.21 -1.61
C ASP A 147 9.04 -7.14 -2.50
N ASP A 148 9.70 -8.18 -3.00
CA ASP A 148 9.10 -9.29 -3.73
C ASP A 148 8.84 -10.44 -2.74
N VAL A 149 7.58 -10.81 -2.57
CA VAL A 149 7.15 -11.77 -1.57
C VAL A 149 6.42 -12.94 -2.24
N LEU A 150 6.94 -14.14 -2.01
CA LEU A 150 6.31 -15.39 -2.41
C LEU A 150 5.31 -15.84 -1.33
N CYS A 151 4.04 -15.96 -1.73
CA CYS A 151 3.01 -16.60 -0.94
C CYS A 151 3.26 -18.11 -0.88
N THR A 152 3.32 -18.69 0.31
CA THR A 152 3.53 -20.13 0.52
C THR A 152 2.33 -20.78 1.20
N THR A 153 2.40 -22.06 1.52
CA THR A 153 1.44 -22.74 2.39
C THR A 153 1.62 -22.42 3.87
N ASP A 154 2.77 -21.85 4.25
CA ASP A 154 3.18 -21.53 5.62
C ASP A 154 3.40 -20.00 5.75
N ASP A 155 4.56 -19.58 6.27
CA ASP A 155 4.95 -18.18 6.31
C ASP A 155 5.37 -17.67 4.91
N PRO A 156 5.10 -16.39 4.59
CA PRO A 156 5.57 -15.79 3.35
C PRO A 156 7.09 -15.83 3.24
N HIS A 157 7.58 -16.02 2.02
CA HIS A 157 8.99 -15.98 1.72
C HIS A 157 9.35 -14.63 1.08
N ASN A 158 10.01 -13.75 1.84
CA ASN A 158 10.44 -12.44 1.35
C ASN A 158 11.78 -12.57 0.62
N LEU A 159 11.73 -12.60 -0.71
CA LEU A 159 12.87 -12.86 -1.58
C LEU A 159 13.88 -11.72 -1.52
N THR A 160 13.40 -10.47 -1.44
CA THR A 160 14.26 -9.28 -1.41
C THR A 160 15.12 -9.25 -0.16
N ARG A 161 14.52 -9.41 1.02
CA ARG A 161 15.24 -9.28 2.31
C ARG A 161 16.25 -10.40 2.50
N GLU A 162 15.90 -11.63 2.14
CA GLU A 162 16.83 -12.77 2.21
C GLU A 162 18.00 -12.61 1.26
N ALA A 163 17.77 -12.09 0.06
CA ALA A 163 18.84 -11.84 -0.91
C ALA A 163 19.87 -10.84 -0.37
N PHE A 164 19.43 -9.77 0.31
CA PHE A 164 20.34 -8.80 0.93
C PHE A 164 21.00 -9.34 2.19
N ALA A 165 20.29 -10.09 3.03
CA ALA A 165 20.87 -10.71 4.23
C ALA A 165 22.00 -11.70 3.88
N ALA A 166 21.93 -12.35 2.72
CA ALA A 166 22.98 -13.24 2.23
C ALA A 166 24.26 -12.53 1.76
N LEU A 167 24.27 -11.19 1.67
CA LEU A 167 25.43 -10.38 1.30
C LEU A 167 26.27 -9.90 2.50
N GLU A 168 25.73 -10.04 3.72
CA GLU A 168 26.41 -9.70 4.99
C GLU A 168 27.25 -10.87 5.52
#